data_AF-A0A2G9QJM9-F1
#
_entry.id   AF-A0A2G9QJM9-F1
#
_cell.length_a   1.000
_cell.length_b   1.000
_cell.length_c   1.000
_cell.angle_alpha   90.00
_cell.angle_beta   90.00
_cell.angle_gamma   90.00
#
_symmetry.space_group_name_H-M   'P 1'
#
loop_
_entity.id
_entity.type
_entity.pdbx_description
1 polymer ?
#
loop_
_entity_poly.entity_id
_entity_poly.type
_entity_poly.pdbx_seq_one_letter_code
_entity_poly.pdbx_strand_id
1 'polypeptide(L)'
;MDEGSQGRLCCLDNNHTHFILVDDGTHGCYGVEIPLRTRLEKFISEQTMQRGGTAIKIPIVCVVLEGGPGTLDTIYSSMCNNTPCVIVEGSGRVADIIAQVANLSSSKITINLIKEKLQNLFSESYDSFTEAQIIMWTKK
;
A
#
# COMPACT_ATOMS: atom_id res chain seq x y z
N MET A 1 -21.94 -3.14 13.67
CA MET A 1 -21.41 -4.51 13.48
C MET A 1 -20.89 -4.98 14.83
N ASP A 2 -20.96 -6.27 15.11
CA ASP A 2 -20.62 -6.84 16.43
C ASP A 2 -19.10 -7.04 16.52
N GLU A 3 -18.37 -6.00 16.92
CA GLU A 3 -16.89 -5.96 16.92
C GLU A 3 -16.25 -6.72 18.11
N GLY A 4 -17.05 -7.20 19.07
CA GLY A 4 -16.57 -7.71 20.35
C GLY A 4 -15.83 -9.05 20.33
N SER A 5 -15.83 -9.79 19.20
CA SER A 5 -15.29 -11.18 19.14
C SER A 5 -14.27 -11.45 18.04
N GLN A 6 -13.82 -10.42 17.29
CA GLN A 6 -13.04 -10.64 16.06
C GLN A 6 -11.53 -10.84 16.25
N GLY A 7 -10.99 -10.50 17.43
CA GLY A 7 -9.55 -10.65 17.70
C GLY A 7 -8.69 -9.90 16.66
N ARG A 8 -7.84 -10.64 15.94
CA ARG A 8 -6.96 -10.09 14.89
C ARG A 8 -7.57 -10.07 13.48
N LEU A 9 -8.83 -10.46 13.32
CA LEU A 9 -9.49 -10.57 12.02
C LEU A 9 -10.40 -9.37 11.75
N CYS A 10 -10.73 -9.14 10.48
CA CYS A 10 -11.65 -8.09 10.05
C CYS A 10 -12.91 -8.68 9.40
N CYS A 11 -14.04 -7.97 9.50
CA CYS A 11 -15.26 -8.27 8.76
C CYS A 11 -15.12 -7.88 7.27
N LEU A 12 -15.90 -8.53 6.41
CA LEU A 12 -16.09 -8.05 5.03
C LEU A 12 -16.98 -6.80 5.01
N ASP A 13 -16.69 -5.86 4.10
CA ASP A 13 -17.50 -4.68 3.86
C ASP A 13 -18.71 -5.01 2.98
N ASN A 14 -19.91 -4.66 3.44
CA ASN A 14 -21.19 -4.96 2.78
C ASN A 14 -21.54 -4.01 1.63
N ASN A 15 -20.72 -2.98 1.38
CA ASN A 15 -20.94 -2.02 0.29
C ASN A 15 -20.27 -2.44 -1.03
N HIS A 16 -19.67 -3.63 -1.09
CA HIS A 16 -19.08 -4.20 -2.31
C HIS A 16 -20.06 -5.11 -3.08
N THR A 17 -19.92 -5.13 -4.41
CA THR A 17 -20.71 -5.99 -5.30
C THR A 17 -20.08 -7.35 -5.56
N HIS A 18 -18.75 -7.45 -5.44
CA HIS A 18 -17.97 -8.66 -5.74
C HIS A 18 -16.87 -8.85 -4.69
N PHE A 19 -16.53 -10.10 -4.40
CA PHE A 19 -15.44 -10.48 -3.50
C PHE A 19 -14.48 -11.44 -4.18
N ILE A 20 -13.18 -11.21 -4.02
CA ILE A 20 -12.11 -12.14 -4.38
C ILE A 20 -11.40 -12.50 -3.09
N LEU A 21 -11.51 -13.75 -2.66
CA LEU A 21 -10.88 -14.25 -1.44
C LEU A 21 -9.60 -14.99 -1.81
N VAL A 22 -8.48 -14.58 -1.23
CA VAL A 22 -7.14 -15.13 -1.49
C VAL A 22 -6.72 -15.93 -0.28
N ASP A 23 -6.29 -17.17 -0.50
CA ASP A 23 -5.85 -18.09 0.54
C ASP A 23 -4.43 -18.58 0.25
N ASP A 24 -3.57 -18.50 1.26
CA ASP A 24 -2.21 -19.06 1.24
C ASP A 24 -2.03 -20.19 2.27
N GLY A 25 -3.12 -20.60 2.93
CA GLY A 25 -3.15 -21.61 3.98
C GLY A 25 -2.80 -21.10 5.39
N THR A 26 -2.49 -19.81 5.55
CA THR A 26 -2.19 -19.21 6.85
C THR A 26 -3.43 -18.61 7.51
N HIS A 27 -3.37 -18.36 8.83
CA HIS A 27 -4.47 -17.76 9.58
C HIS A 27 -4.03 -16.48 10.29
N GLY A 28 -4.78 -15.39 10.07
CA GLY A 28 -4.52 -14.10 10.73
C GLY A 28 -3.30 -13.32 10.18
N CYS A 29 -2.80 -13.68 9.00
CA CYS A 29 -1.73 -12.97 8.31
C CYS A 29 -2.30 -11.97 7.31
N TYR A 30 -1.83 -10.72 7.38
CA TYR A 30 -2.21 -9.65 6.45
C TYR A 30 -1.24 -9.56 5.27
N GLY A 31 -1.72 -9.06 4.12
CA GLY A 31 -0.89 -8.73 2.97
C GLY A 31 -0.62 -9.90 2.02
N VAL A 32 -1.19 -11.08 2.28
CA VAL A 32 -1.08 -12.27 1.41
C VAL A 32 -1.70 -12.05 0.04
N GLU A 33 -2.64 -11.10 -0.07
CA GLU A 33 -3.32 -10.72 -1.28
C GLU A 33 -2.49 -9.81 -2.21
N ILE A 34 -1.45 -9.14 -1.68
CA ILE A 34 -0.66 -8.13 -2.42
C ILE A 34 -0.10 -8.70 -3.74
N PRO A 35 0.55 -9.88 -3.78
CA PRO A 35 1.09 -10.42 -5.03
C PRO A 35 0.04 -10.78 -6.07
N LEU A 36 -1.16 -11.20 -5.65
CA LEU A 36 -2.27 -11.45 -6.58
C LEU A 36 -2.80 -10.13 -7.13
N ARG A 37 -3.05 -9.15 -6.25
CA ARG A 37 -3.54 -7.82 -6.60
C ARG A 37 -2.64 -7.16 -7.64
N THR A 38 -1.34 -7.11 -7.39
CA THR A 38 -0.36 -6.52 -8.32
C THR A 38 -0.38 -7.20 -9.71
N ARG A 39 -0.44 -8.54 -9.77
CA ARG A 39 -0.50 -9.27 -11.04
C ARG A 39 -1.81 -9.04 -11.79
N LEU A 40 -2.92 -8.97 -11.06
CA LEU A 40 -4.24 -8.72 -11.64
C LEU A 40 -4.34 -7.31 -12.22
N GLU A 41 -3.93 -6.29 -11.46
CA GLU A 41 -3.89 -4.89 -11.92
C GLU A 41 -3.02 -4.74 -13.17
N LYS A 42 -1.84 -5.36 -13.18
CA LYS A 42 -0.95 -5.38 -14.36
C LYS A 42 -1.59 -6.07 -15.56
N PHE A 43 -2.18 -7.25 -15.35
CA PHE A 43 -2.83 -7.97 -16.43
C PHE A 43 -3.95 -7.13 -17.05
N ILE A 44 -4.76 -6.45 -16.22
CA ILE A 44 -5.84 -5.56 -16.68
C ILE A 44 -5.27 -4.39 -17.49
N SER A 45 -4.20 -3.73 -17.02
CA SER A 45 -3.63 -2.58 -17.72
C SER A 45 -3.00 -2.92 -19.06
N GLU A 46 -2.54 -4.16 -19.23
CA GLU A 46 -2.03 -4.67 -20.50
C GLU A 46 -3.13 -5.02 -21.50
N GLN A 47 -4.39 -5.16 -21.05
CA GLN A 47 -5.51 -5.39 -21.95
C GLN A 47 -5.74 -4.18 -22.85
N THR A 48 -6.15 -4.47 -24.08
CA THR A 48 -6.39 -3.46 -25.10
C THR A 48 -7.89 -3.27 -25.29
N MET A 49 -8.33 -2.02 -25.18
CA MET A 49 -9.70 -1.62 -25.46
C MET A 49 -9.75 -0.96 -26.84
N GLN A 50 -10.65 -1.44 -27.69
CA GLN A 50 -10.90 -0.86 -29.01
C GLN A 50 -12.00 0.17 -28.89
N ARG A 51 -11.69 1.44 -29.18
CA ARG A 51 -12.69 2.52 -29.17
C ARG A 51 -12.48 3.42 -30.37
N GLY A 52 -13.44 3.45 -31.30
CA GLY A 52 -13.37 4.34 -32.46
C GLY A 52 -12.24 4.02 -33.45
N GLY A 53 -11.83 2.76 -33.58
CA GLY A 53 -10.79 2.31 -34.52
C GLY A 53 -9.35 2.46 -34.02
N THR A 54 -9.14 2.93 -32.78
CA THR A 54 -7.84 2.95 -32.13
C THR A 54 -7.79 1.96 -30.97
N ALA A 55 -6.64 1.27 -30.89
CA ALA A 55 -6.31 0.33 -29.83
C ALA A 55 -5.58 1.09 -28.71
N ILE A 56 -6.18 1.20 -27.53
CA ILE A 56 -5.54 1.81 -26.36
C ILE A 56 -5.45 0.81 -25.21
N LYS A 57 -4.38 0.89 -24.43
CA LYS A 57 -4.25 0.15 -23.17
C LYS A 57 -5.17 0.77 -22.11
N ILE A 58 -5.62 -0.05 -21.15
CA ILE A 58 -6.44 0.42 -20.04
C ILE A 58 -5.55 1.19 -19.05
N PRO A 59 -5.77 2.50 -18.85
CA PRO A 59 -5.00 3.27 -17.87
C PRO A 59 -5.42 2.88 -16.45
N ILE A 60 -4.43 2.78 -15.56
CA ILE A 60 -4.65 2.48 -14.14
C ILE A 60 -3.93 3.50 -13.26
N VAL A 61 -4.48 3.76 -12.08
CA VAL A 61 -3.93 4.65 -11.06
C VAL A 61 -4.18 4.05 -9.69
N CYS A 62 -3.20 4.15 -8.80
CA CYS A 62 -3.33 3.79 -7.39
C CYS A 62 -3.52 5.07 -6.56
N VAL A 63 -4.50 5.10 -5.67
CA VAL A 63 -4.71 6.23 -4.74
C VAL A 63 -4.47 5.73 -3.33
N VAL A 64 -3.61 6.43 -2.60
CA VAL A 64 -3.20 6.05 -1.25
C VAL A 64 -3.72 7.10 -0.27
N LEU A 65 -4.56 6.64 0.65
CA LEU A 65 -4.94 7.37 1.84
C LEU A 65 -4.44 6.58 3.04
N GLU A 66 -3.80 7.27 3.98
CA GLU A 66 -3.25 6.65 5.17
C GLU A 66 -2.27 5.51 4.83
N GLY A 67 -2.33 4.40 5.57
CA GLY A 67 -1.66 3.15 5.23
C GLY A 67 -0.84 2.59 6.38
N GLY A 68 -0.63 1.28 6.34
CA GLY A 68 0.31 0.59 7.21
C GLY A 68 1.57 0.18 6.44
N PRO A 69 2.48 -0.57 7.06
CA PRO A 69 3.65 -1.14 6.39
C PRO A 69 3.36 -1.86 5.06
N GLY A 70 2.30 -2.67 4.98
CA GLY A 70 1.92 -3.37 3.75
C GLY A 70 1.45 -2.44 2.62
N THR A 71 1.02 -1.21 2.96
CA THR A 71 0.70 -0.18 1.97
C THR A 71 1.95 0.27 1.23
N LEU A 72 3.10 0.39 1.92
CA LEU A 72 4.37 0.71 1.27
C LEU A 72 4.78 -0.37 0.25
N ASP A 73 4.56 -1.64 0.59
CA ASP A 73 4.81 -2.77 -0.32
C ASP A 73 3.92 -2.71 -1.56
N THR A 74 2.66 -2.33 -1.36
CA THR A 74 1.70 -2.14 -2.46
C THR A 74 2.12 -1.00 -3.38
N ILE A 75 2.48 0.17 -2.83
CA ILE A 75 2.97 1.33 -3.60
C ILE A 75 4.19 0.98 -4.42
N TYR A 76 5.20 0.38 -3.77
CA TYR A 76 6.43 -0.04 -4.44
C TYR A 76 6.12 -1.00 -5.60
N SER A 77 5.25 -1.98 -5.37
CA SER A 77 4.84 -2.96 -6.38
C SER A 77 4.05 -2.32 -7.54
N SER A 78 3.16 -1.35 -7.26
CA SER A 78 2.45 -0.58 -8.28
C SER A 78 3.43 0.25 -9.13
N MET A 79 4.38 0.93 -8.50
CA MET A 79 5.40 1.73 -9.20
C MET A 79 6.32 0.87 -10.08
N CYS A 80 6.75 -0.31 -9.60
CA CYS A 80 7.52 -1.27 -10.41
C CYS A 80 6.76 -1.74 -11.66
N ASN A 81 5.42 -1.70 -11.65
CA ASN A 81 4.59 -2.03 -12.80
C ASN A 81 4.11 -0.80 -13.60
N ASN A 82 4.80 0.34 -13.46
CA ASN A 82 4.48 1.60 -14.14
C ASN A 82 3.05 2.10 -13.85
N THR A 83 2.51 1.80 -12.68
CA THR A 83 1.22 2.34 -12.21
C THR A 83 1.48 3.61 -11.40
N PRO A 84 1.02 4.78 -11.86
CA PRO A 84 1.13 6.01 -11.09
C PRO A 84 0.40 5.89 -9.75
N CYS A 85 1.05 6.35 -8.69
CA CYS A 85 0.49 6.39 -7.34
C CYS A 85 0.23 7.84 -6.93
N VAL A 86 -1.02 8.16 -6.56
CA VAL A 86 -1.44 9.44 -6.02
C VAL A 86 -1.45 9.32 -4.50
N ILE A 87 -0.60 10.11 -3.85
CA ILE A 87 -0.50 10.16 -2.38
C ILE A 87 -1.30 11.35 -1.87
N VAL A 88 -2.18 11.13 -0.91
CA VAL A 88 -2.98 12.19 -0.29
C VAL A 88 -2.29 12.70 0.97
N GLU A 89 -1.62 13.84 0.87
CA GLU A 89 -1.01 14.52 2.02
C GLU A 89 -2.06 14.97 3.03
N GLY A 90 -1.75 14.80 4.32
CA GLY A 90 -2.65 15.09 5.44
C GLY A 90 -3.65 13.97 5.69
N SER A 91 -3.58 12.87 4.94
CA SER A 91 -4.41 11.70 5.23
C SER A 91 -3.87 10.93 6.43
N GLY A 92 -2.56 10.92 6.68
CA GLY A 92 -1.91 10.30 7.85
C GLY A 92 -0.94 9.15 7.50
N ARG A 93 -0.32 8.58 8.54
CA ARG A 93 0.53 7.36 8.51
C ARG A 93 1.51 7.31 7.32
N VAL A 94 1.54 6.23 6.54
CA VAL A 94 2.50 6.04 5.43
C VAL A 94 2.39 7.14 4.38
N ALA A 95 1.16 7.55 4.01
CA ALA A 95 0.95 8.60 3.03
C ALA A 95 1.65 9.92 3.41
N ASP A 96 1.53 10.32 4.67
CA ASP A 96 2.17 11.55 5.16
C ASP A 96 3.69 11.44 5.29
N ILE A 97 4.21 10.26 5.64
CA ILE A 97 5.66 10.03 5.62
C ILE A 97 6.19 10.27 4.21
N ILE A 98 5.57 9.66 3.20
CA ILE A 98 5.97 9.80 1.80
C ILE A 98 5.86 11.25 1.36
N ALA A 99 4.75 11.94 1.66
CA ALA A 99 4.55 13.34 1.29
C ALA A 99 5.64 14.25 1.87
N GLN A 100 6.02 14.05 3.14
CA GLN A 100 7.06 14.85 3.80
C GLN A 100 8.46 14.62 3.24
N VAL A 101 8.77 13.39 2.77
CA VAL A 101 10.09 13.08 2.20
C VAL A 101 10.17 13.31 0.69
N ALA A 102 9.04 13.44 -0.02
CA ALA A 102 8.99 13.52 -1.48
C ALA A 102 9.82 14.68 -2.08
N ASN A 103 9.95 15.79 -1.35
CA ASN A 103 10.70 16.97 -1.79
C ASN A 103 12.16 16.98 -1.31
N LEU A 104 12.61 15.94 -0.60
CA LEU A 104 13.98 15.82 -0.11
C LEU A 104 14.87 15.11 -1.13
N SER A 105 16.15 15.48 -1.18
CA SER A 105 17.13 14.72 -1.94
C SER A 105 17.35 13.35 -1.30
N SER A 106 17.64 12.33 -2.11
CA SER A 106 17.91 10.96 -1.62
C SER A 106 19.00 10.89 -0.55
N SER A 107 19.99 11.79 -0.61
CA SER A 107 21.05 11.93 0.40
C SER A 107 20.57 12.39 1.79
N LYS A 108 19.41 13.07 1.88
CA LYS A 108 18.83 13.56 3.14
C LYS A 108 17.89 12.54 3.78
N ILE A 109 17.46 11.52 3.04
CA ILE A 109 16.59 10.46 3.54
C ILE A 109 17.47 9.47 4.32
N THR A 110 17.62 9.73 5.61
CA THR A 110 18.40 8.89 6.53
C THR A 110 17.48 7.99 7.37
N ILE A 111 18.02 6.90 7.88
CA ILE A 111 17.29 6.00 8.81
C ILE A 111 16.78 6.78 10.02
N ASN A 112 17.56 7.72 10.56
CA ASN A 112 17.16 8.53 11.70
C ASN A 112 15.95 9.42 11.39
N LEU A 113 15.94 10.05 10.21
CA LEU A 113 14.79 10.85 9.76
C LEU A 113 13.53 9.98 9.65
N ILE A 114 13.63 8.80 9.04
CA ILE A 114 12.48 7.88 8.91
C ILE A 114 12.02 7.36 10.28
N LYS A 115 12.95 7.05 11.20
CA LYS A 115 12.62 6.68 12.58
C LYS A 115 11.84 7.78 13.29
N GLU A 116 12.28 9.04 13.19
CA GLU A 116 11.58 10.20 13.76
C GLU A 116 10.16 10.34 13.18
N LYS A 117 10.01 10.23 11.85
CA LYS A 117 8.69 10.33 11.21
C LYS A 117 7.75 9.19 11.58
N LEU A 118 8.28 7.96 11.67
CA LEU A 118 7.52 6.80 12.12
C LEU A 118 7.06 6.96 13.58
N GLN A 119 7.91 7.47 14.48
CA GLN A 119 7.51 7.73 15.88
C GLN A 119 6.36 8.74 15.97
N ASN A 120 6.41 9.79 15.16
CA ASN A 120 5.39 10.83 15.16
C ASN A 120 4.05 10.37 14.57
N LEU A 121 4.07 9.58 13.49
CA LEU A 121 2.88 9.20 12.72
C LEU A 121 2.32 7.80 13.07
N PHE A 122 3.07 6.98 13.80
CA PHE A 122 2.67 5.65 14.28
C PHE A 122 2.90 5.50 15.79
N SER A 123 2.62 6.53 16.59
CA SER A 123 2.92 6.57 18.02
C SER A 123 2.45 5.34 18.82
N GLU A 124 1.28 4.78 18.49
CA GLU A 124 0.71 3.63 19.20
C GLU A 124 1.30 2.28 18.76
N SER A 125 1.81 2.18 17.52
CA SER A 125 2.28 0.93 16.93
C SER A 125 3.79 0.91 16.68
N TYR A 126 4.51 1.99 16.98
CA TYR A 126 5.93 2.13 16.69
C TYR A 126 6.77 1.02 17.32
N ASP A 127 6.47 0.67 18.58
CA ASP A 127 7.19 -0.36 19.33
C ASP A 127 7.04 -1.77 18.74
N SER A 128 6.06 -1.97 17.86
CA SER A 128 5.89 -3.24 17.15
C SER A 128 6.84 -3.40 15.95
N PHE A 129 7.52 -2.33 15.53
CA PHE A 129 8.40 -2.34 14.38
C PHE A 129 9.83 -2.74 14.75
N THR A 130 10.36 -3.73 14.06
CA THR A 130 11.76 -4.17 14.22
C THR A 130 12.71 -3.24 13.47
N GLU A 131 13.94 -3.12 13.97
CA GLU A 131 14.97 -2.31 13.29
C GLU A 131 15.26 -2.79 11.86
N ALA A 132 15.19 -4.11 11.62
CA ALA A 132 15.34 -4.69 10.29
C ALA A 132 14.25 -4.22 9.31
N GLN A 133 12.99 -4.11 9.76
CA GLN A 133 11.88 -3.60 8.95
C GLN A 133 12.09 -2.12 8.59
N ILE A 134 12.50 -1.30 9.56
CA ILE A 134 12.75 0.12 9.31
C ILE A 134 13.87 0.32 8.29
N ILE A 135 14.96 -0.45 8.40
CA ILE A 135 16.05 -0.43 7.42
C ILE A 135 15.54 -0.87 6.04
N MET A 136 14.70 -1.90 5.97
CA MET A 136 14.10 -2.35 4.71
C MET A 136 13.23 -1.25 4.07
N TRP A 137 12.38 -0.57 4.85
CA TRP A 137 11.51 0.49 4.34
C TRP A 137 12.30 1.70 3.84
N THR A 138 13.44 2.02 4.47
CA THR A 138 14.30 3.13 3.98
C THR A 138 14.97 2.86 2.63
N LYS A 139 14.94 1.61 2.15
CA LYS A 139 15.56 1.20 0.87
C LYS A 139 14.57 1.04 -0.28
N LYS A 140 13.26 1.05 0.01
CA LYS A 140 12.20 1.00 -1.01
C LYS A 140 11.93 2.39 -1.54
#